data_AF-A0A519GZ21-F1
#
_entry.id   AF-A0A519GZ21-F1
#
_cell.length_a   1.000
_cell.length_b   1.000
_cell.length_c   1.000
_cell.angle_alpha   90.00
_cell.angle_beta   90.00
_cell.angle_gamma   90.00
#
_symmetry.space_group_name_H-M   'P 1'
#
loop_
_entity.id
_entity.type
_entity.pdbx_description
1 polymer ?
#
loop_
_entity_poly.entity_id
_entity_poly.type
_entity_poly.pdbx_seq_one_letter_code
_entity_poly.pdbx_strand_id
1 'polypeptide(L)'
;FVVFAATDWLDGFLARRLNQTSAFGAFLDPVADKFLVCASLLVLVHLNRADVFAALIIIGREIAISALREWMAQIGASRSVAVHMLGKLKTTVQMVAIPFLLYHGTLFGVIDTQLWGTWLLWASAVLTIWSMVYYLQKALPDIRANAR
;
A
#
# COMPACT_ATOMS: atom_id res chain seq x y z
N PHE A 1 -10.03 0.67 -11.16
CA PHE A 1 -8.80 1.04 -10.43
C PHE A 1 -8.37 2.48 -10.70
N VAL A 2 -7.94 2.83 -11.93
CA VAL A 2 -7.48 4.21 -12.23
C VAL A 2 -8.56 5.27 -12.02
N VAL A 3 -9.79 5.03 -12.49
CA VAL A 3 -10.93 5.94 -12.24
C VAL A 3 -11.21 6.05 -10.73
N PHE A 4 -11.25 4.94 -10.00
CA PHE A 4 -11.46 4.95 -8.55
C PHE A 4 -10.35 5.71 -7.81
N ALA A 5 -9.07 5.47 -8.13
CA ALA A 5 -7.95 6.21 -7.54
C ALA A 5 -7.98 7.71 -7.90
N ALA A 6 -8.43 8.05 -9.11
CA ALA A 6 -8.61 9.44 -9.53
C ALA A 6 -9.79 10.11 -8.82
N THR A 7 -10.89 9.40 -8.59
CA THR A 7 -12.05 9.88 -7.82
C THR A 7 -11.69 10.10 -6.36
N ASP A 8 -10.98 9.14 -5.73
CA ASP A 8 -10.52 9.25 -4.34
C ASP A 8 -9.58 10.47 -4.15
N TRP A 9 -8.68 10.67 -5.12
CA TRP A 9 -7.81 11.84 -5.15
C TRP A 9 -8.58 13.15 -5.33
N LEU A 10 -9.61 13.15 -6.19
CA LEU A 10 -10.43 14.32 -6.49
C LEU A 10 -11.33 14.70 -5.29
N ASP A 11 -11.98 13.72 -4.66
CA ASP A 11 -12.83 13.91 -3.49
C ASP A 11 -11.99 14.39 -2.30
N GLY A 12 -10.81 13.80 -2.10
CA GLY A 12 -9.83 14.28 -1.11
C GLY A 12 -9.27 15.67 -1.41
N PHE A 13 -9.18 16.10 -2.68
CA PHE A 13 -8.76 17.46 -3.05
C PHE A 13 -9.88 18.48 -2.80
N LEU A 14 -11.12 18.15 -3.16
CA LEU A 14 -12.30 18.99 -2.92
C LEU A 14 -12.60 19.14 -1.42
N ALA A 15 -12.53 18.07 -0.64
CA ALA A 15 -12.74 18.12 0.82
C ALA A 15 -11.73 19.04 1.52
N ARG A 16 -10.46 19.03 1.07
CA ARG A 16 -9.41 19.94 1.58
C ARG A 16 -9.60 21.39 1.18
N ARG A 17 -10.09 21.65 -0.05
CA ARG A 17 -10.40 23.02 -0.49
C ARG A 17 -11.65 23.59 0.17
N LEU A 18 -12.63 22.75 0.49
CA LEU A 18 -13.91 23.16 1.05
C LEU A 18 -13.97 23.11 2.58
N ASN A 19 -12.88 22.68 3.24
CA ASN A 19 -12.80 22.49 4.70
C ASN A 19 -13.91 21.56 5.27
N GLN A 20 -14.54 20.75 4.41
CA GLN A 20 -15.56 19.78 4.78
C GLN A 20 -14.92 18.41 4.95
N THR A 21 -14.20 18.25 6.05
CA THR A 21 -13.68 16.93 6.44
C THR A 21 -14.56 16.37 7.55
N SER A 22 -15.20 15.22 7.30
CA SER A 22 -15.97 14.51 8.33
C SER A 22 -15.08 13.48 9.02
N ALA A 23 -15.25 13.29 10.32
CA ALA A 23 -14.50 12.29 11.08
C ALA A 23 -14.71 10.86 10.54
N PHE A 24 -15.90 10.59 9.99
CA PHE A 24 -16.25 9.32 9.37
C PHE A 24 -15.56 9.12 8.01
N GLY A 25 -15.50 10.15 7.16
CA GLY A 25 -14.79 10.08 5.89
C GLY A 25 -13.28 9.88 6.07
N ALA A 26 -12.68 10.58 7.03
CA ALA A 26 -11.27 10.40 7.39
C ALA A 26 -10.93 8.99 7.89
N PHE A 27 -11.90 8.29 8.47
CA PHE A 27 -11.77 6.89 8.88
C PHE A 27 -11.95 5.91 7.70
N LEU A 28 -12.84 6.21 6.75
CA LEU A 28 -13.10 5.35 5.59
C LEU A 28 -11.97 5.38 4.56
N ASP A 29 -11.32 6.53 4.34
CA ASP A 29 -10.24 6.72 3.36
C ASP A 29 -9.15 5.62 3.46
N PRO A 30 -8.52 5.39 4.64
CA PRO A 30 -7.46 4.40 4.76
C PRO A 30 -7.94 2.94 4.63
N VAL A 31 -9.24 2.70 4.84
CA VAL A 31 -9.86 1.37 4.72
C VAL A 31 -10.14 1.07 3.25
N ALA A 32 -10.75 2.03 2.54
CA ALA A 32 -11.05 1.93 1.13
C ALA A 32 -9.79 1.73 0.28
N ASP A 33 -8.73 2.48 0.57
CA ASP A 33 -7.46 2.42 -0.17
C ASP A 33 -6.81 1.02 -0.06
N LYS A 34 -6.74 0.46 1.16
CA LYS A 34 -6.22 -0.90 1.38
C LYS A 34 -7.11 -1.96 0.74
N PHE A 35 -8.43 -1.81 0.85
CA PHE A 35 -9.37 -2.75 0.26
C PHE A 35 -9.24 -2.78 -1.26
N LEU A 36 -9.16 -1.61 -1.91
CA LEU A 36 -9.00 -1.48 -3.36
C LEU A 36 -7.73 -2.20 -3.84
N VAL A 37 -6.62 -2.01 -3.14
CA VAL A 37 -5.34 -2.67 -3.45
C VAL A 37 -5.44 -4.18 -3.30
N CYS A 38 -5.94 -4.66 -2.16
CA CYS A 38 -6.08 -6.10 -1.89
C CYS A 38 -7.01 -6.78 -2.90
N ALA A 39 -8.18 -6.19 -3.17
CA ALA A 39 -9.14 -6.70 -4.14
C ALA A 39 -8.54 -6.77 -5.55
N SER A 40 -7.80 -5.73 -5.95
CA SER A 40 -7.14 -5.69 -7.26
C SER A 40 -6.08 -6.78 -7.40
N LEU A 41 -5.27 -7.03 -6.38
CA LEU A 41 -4.29 -8.12 -6.38
C LEU A 41 -4.94 -9.49 -6.46
N LEU A 42 -6.03 -9.72 -5.71
CA LEU A 42 -6.78 -10.99 -5.77
C LEU A 42 -7.36 -11.24 -7.17
N VAL A 43 -7.92 -10.21 -7.81
CA VAL A 43 -8.41 -10.30 -9.19
C VAL A 43 -7.26 -10.62 -10.15
N LEU A 44 -6.10 -9.96 -10.01
CA LEU A 44 -4.94 -10.21 -10.87
C LEU A 44 -4.39 -11.62 -10.71
N VAL A 45 -4.37 -12.16 -9.49
CA VAL A 45 -4.00 -13.55 -9.23
C VAL A 45 -5.01 -14.51 -9.87
N HIS A 46 -6.31 -14.25 -9.72
CA HIS A 46 -7.36 -15.07 -10.35
C HIS A 46 -7.24 -15.09 -11.88
N LEU A 47 -6.84 -13.98 -12.49
CA LEU A 47 -6.58 -13.88 -13.92
C LEU A 47 -5.24 -14.47 -14.37
N ASN A 48 -4.45 -15.07 -13.47
CA ASN A 48 -3.07 -15.53 -13.69
C ASN A 48 -2.12 -14.44 -14.21
N ARG A 49 -2.36 -13.18 -13.84
CA ARG A 49 -1.57 -12.01 -14.25
C ARG A 49 -0.62 -11.52 -13.16
N ALA A 50 -0.85 -11.93 -11.92
CA ALA A 50 0.04 -11.68 -10.79
C ALA A 50 0.39 -12.99 -10.10
N ASP A 51 1.61 -13.07 -9.59
CA ASP A 51 2.08 -14.20 -8.80
C ASP A 51 1.43 -14.19 -7.41
N VAL A 52 0.97 -15.37 -6.95
CA VAL A 52 0.29 -15.55 -5.67
C VAL A 52 1.20 -15.14 -4.50
N PHE A 53 2.50 -15.47 -4.55
CA PHE A 53 3.43 -15.15 -3.48
C PHE A 53 3.66 -13.64 -3.40
N ALA A 54 3.83 -12.96 -4.53
CA ALA A 54 3.95 -11.50 -4.54
C ALA A 54 2.71 -10.82 -3.96
N ALA A 55 1.51 -11.28 -4.32
CA ALA A 55 0.26 -10.78 -3.78
C ALA A 55 0.13 -11.02 -2.26
N LEU A 56 0.46 -12.22 -1.78
CA LEU A 56 0.43 -12.57 -0.36
C LEU A 56 1.40 -11.72 0.47
N ILE A 57 2.63 -11.51 -0.01
CA ILE A 57 3.63 -10.67 0.66
C ILE A 57 3.09 -9.25 0.84
N ILE A 58 2.51 -8.68 -0.23
CA ILE A 58 2.01 -7.31 -0.23
C ILE A 58 0.80 -7.16 0.70
N ILE A 59 -0.19 -8.05 0.59
CA ILE A 59 -1.41 -8.03 1.41
C ILE A 59 -1.07 -8.27 2.88
N GLY A 60 -0.28 -9.30 3.18
CA GLY A 60 0.13 -9.64 4.54
C GLY A 60 0.87 -8.50 5.23
N ARG A 61 1.74 -7.80 4.49
CA ARG A 61 2.43 -6.62 5.02
C ARG A 61 1.48 -5.44 5.27
N GLU A 62 0.54 -5.16 4.39
CA GLU A 62 -0.45 -4.08 4.63
C GLU A 62 -1.20 -4.29 5.95
N ILE A 63 -1.58 -5.53 6.24
CA ILE A 63 -2.21 -5.90 7.52
C ILE A 63 -1.22 -5.75 8.68
N ALA A 64 -0.02 -6.32 8.58
CA ALA A 64 0.97 -6.30 9.65
C ALA A 64 1.41 -4.87 10.05
N ILE A 65 1.67 -4.00 9.08
CA ILE A 65 2.06 -2.60 9.35
C ILE A 65 0.89 -1.79 9.90
N SER A 66 -0.34 -2.08 9.48
CA SER A 66 -1.54 -1.46 10.05
C SER A 66 -1.68 -1.81 11.52
N ALA A 67 -1.57 -3.10 11.86
CA ALA A 67 -1.63 -3.57 13.24
C ALA A 67 -0.48 -3.00 14.10
N LEU A 68 0.75 -3.00 13.57
CA LEU A 68 1.91 -2.45 14.26
C LEU A 68 1.72 -0.96 14.55
N ARG A 69 1.22 -0.18 13.59
CA ARG A 69 0.99 1.25 13.77
C ARG A 69 -0.09 1.55 14.80
N GLU A 70 -1.18 0.78 14.77
CA GLU A 70 -2.27 0.89 15.75
C GLU A 70 -1.77 0.61 17.16
N TRP A 71 -1.06 -0.50 17.34
CA TRP A 71 -0.51 -0.88 18.63
C TRP A 71 0.53 0.14 19.14
N MET A 72 1.41 0.64 18.26
CA MET A 72 2.37 1.69 18.60
C MET A 72 1.68 3.02 18.99
N ALA A 73 0.50 3.30 18.44
CA ALA A 73 -0.29 4.45 18.83
C ALA A 73 -0.89 4.32 20.23
N GLN A 74 -1.30 3.10 20.61
CA GLN A 74 -1.84 2.81 21.95
C GLN A 74 -0.79 2.99 23.05
N ILE A 75 0.48 2.64 22.79
CA ILE A 75 1.58 2.81 23.76
C ILE A 75 2.23 4.20 23.73
N GLY A 76 1.65 5.17 23.02
CA GLY A 76 2.16 6.55 22.93
C GLY A 76 3.44 6.72 22.10
N ALA A 77 3.91 5.67 21.43
CA ALA A 77 5.16 5.66 20.65
C ALA A 77 4.93 5.94 19.14
N SER A 78 3.82 6.59 18.77
CA SER A 78 3.42 6.83 17.37
C SER A 78 4.48 7.53 16.53
N ARG A 79 5.35 8.35 17.14
CA ARG A 79 6.46 9.06 16.46
C ARG A 79 7.62 8.14 16.06
N SER A 80 7.77 6.99 16.70
CA SER A 80 8.88 6.06 16.44
C SER A 80 8.70 5.37 15.08
N VAL A 81 7.46 5.11 14.65
CA VAL A 81 7.12 4.53 13.34
C VAL A 81 6.98 5.59 12.23
N ALA A 82 7.76 6.68 12.30
CA ALA A 82 7.76 7.72 11.27
C ALA A 82 8.07 7.12 9.88
N VAL A 83 7.28 7.53 8.88
CA VAL A 83 7.26 6.93 7.55
C VAL A 83 8.63 7.06 6.87
N HIS A 84 9.34 5.95 6.70
CA HIS A 84 10.60 5.93 5.97
C HIS A 84 10.35 6.13 4.46
N MET A 85 11.25 6.82 3.75
CA MET A 85 11.12 7.08 2.30
C MET A 85 10.93 5.79 1.48
N LEU A 86 11.52 4.68 1.91
CA LEU A 86 11.32 3.34 1.31
C LEU A 86 9.84 2.92 1.30
N GLY A 87 9.08 3.31 2.33
CA GLY A 87 7.66 3.05 2.44
C GLY A 87 6.82 3.83 1.41
N LYS A 88 7.29 5.01 0.98
CA LYS A 88 6.62 5.79 -0.08
C LYS A 88 6.99 5.27 -1.47
N LEU A 89 8.25 4.87 -1.67
CA LEU A 89 8.69 4.33 -2.95
C LEU A 89 7.92 3.04 -3.29
N LYS A 90 7.73 2.15 -2.31
CA LYS A 90 7.02 0.89 -2.53
C LYS A 90 5.55 1.09 -2.95
N THR A 91 4.87 2.12 -2.42
CA THR A 91 3.48 2.44 -2.79
C THR A 91 3.42 3.04 -4.18
N THR A 92 4.36 3.93 -4.55
CA THR A 92 4.43 4.46 -5.91
C THR A 92 4.65 3.35 -6.94
N VAL A 93 5.59 2.44 -6.67
CA VAL A 93 5.84 1.28 -7.56
C VAL A 93 4.60 0.40 -7.68
N GLN A 94 3.90 0.15 -6.57
CA GLN A 94 2.70 -0.68 -6.54
C GLN A 94 1.52 -0.05 -7.30
N MET A 95 1.30 1.25 -7.12
CA MET A 95 0.23 1.98 -7.81
C MET A 95 0.45 2.06 -9.32
N VAL A 96 1.68 1.83 -9.82
CA VAL A 96 1.98 1.68 -11.25
C VAL A 96 1.83 0.22 -11.70
N ALA A 97 2.30 -0.73 -10.89
CA ALA A 97 2.26 -2.17 -11.20
C ALA A 97 0.82 -2.67 -11.42
N ILE A 98 -0.11 -2.32 -10.51
CA ILE A 98 -1.49 -2.83 -10.54
C ILE A 98 -2.22 -2.41 -11.83
N PRO A 99 -2.27 -1.12 -12.24
CA PRO A 99 -2.85 -0.72 -13.51
C PRO A 99 -2.22 -1.39 -14.73
N PHE A 100 -0.89 -1.55 -14.74
CA PHE A 100 -0.17 -2.21 -15.84
C PHE A 100 -0.66 -3.67 -16.01
N LEU A 101 -0.72 -4.41 -14.91
CA LEU A 101 -1.21 -5.79 -14.92
C LEU A 101 -2.71 -5.90 -15.22
N LEU A 102 -3.51 -4.91 -14.81
CA LEU A 102 -4.94 -4.87 -15.13
C LEU A 102 -5.18 -4.60 -16.62
N TYR A 103 -4.38 -3.73 -17.23
CA TYR A 103 -4.48 -3.40 -18.66
C TYR A 103 -4.13 -4.61 -19.55
N HIS A 104 -3.05 -5.32 -19.23
CA HIS A 104 -2.67 -6.58 -19.90
C HIS A 104 -2.62 -6.47 -21.43
N GLY A 105 -1.79 -5.54 -21.91
CA GLY A 105 -1.56 -5.30 -23.33
C GLY A 105 -0.25 -4.54 -23.58
N THR A 106 -0.11 -3.96 -24.77
CA THR A 106 1.05 -3.15 -25.13
C THR A 106 0.74 -1.66 -25.05
N LEU A 107 1.38 -0.95 -24.12
CA LEU A 107 1.28 0.50 -24.02
C LEU A 107 2.11 1.16 -25.11
N PHE A 108 1.54 2.13 -25.82
CA PHE A 108 2.18 2.88 -26.92
C PHE A 108 2.78 2.00 -28.03
N GLY A 109 2.34 0.75 -28.15
CA GLY A 109 2.85 -0.23 -29.13
C GLY A 109 4.25 -0.79 -28.83
N VAL A 110 4.87 -0.44 -27.71
CA VAL A 110 6.26 -0.83 -27.38
C VAL A 110 6.44 -1.41 -25.99
N ILE A 111 5.59 -1.03 -25.03
CA ILE A 111 5.75 -1.42 -23.62
C ILE A 111 4.81 -2.57 -23.30
N ASP A 112 5.36 -3.76 -23.10
CA ASP A 112 4.60 -4.91 -22.58
C ASP A 112 4.21 -4.67 -21.11
N THR A 113 2.96 -4.35 -20.88
CA THR A 113 2.46 -4.04 -19.53
C THR A 113 2.40 -5.25 -18.62
N GLN A 114 2.32 -6.48 -19.16
CA GLN A 114 2.38 -7.69 -18.36
C GLN A 114 3.81 -7.88 -17.82
N LEU A 115 4.82 -7.83 -18.69
CA LEU A 115 6.22 -7.98 -18.29
C LEU A 115 6.62 -6.91 -17.27
N TRP A 116 6.43 -5.63 -17.62
CA TRP A 116 6.79 -4.52 -16.73
C TRP A 116 5.97 -4.51 -15.45
N GLY A 117 4.67 -4.82 -15.53
CA GLY A 117 3.80 -4.94 -14.37
C GLY A 117 4.27 -6.02 -13.40
N THR A 118 4.70 -7.18 -13.89
CA THR A 118 5.24 -8.27 -13.06
C THR A 118 6.56 -7.86 -12.40
N TRP A 119 7.48 -7.24 -13.12
CA TRP A 119 8.73 -6.73 -12.56
C TRP A 119 8.50 -5.68 -11.47
N LEU A 120 7.60 -4.72 -11.71
CA LEU A 120 7.24 -3.70 -10.72
C LEU A 120 6.54 -4.31 -9.50
N LEU A 121 5.69 -5.32 -9.69
CA LEU A 121 5.03 -6.01 -8.58
C LEU A 121 6.04 -6.70 -7.67
N TRP A 122 7.00 -7.44 -8.24
CA TRP A 122 8.07 -8.08 -7.48
C TRP A 122 9.02 -7.06 -6.82
N ALA A 123 9.37 -5.98 -7.52
CA ALA A 123 10.12 -4.88 -6.93
C ALA A 123 9.39 -4.28 -5.73
N SER A 124 8.07 -4.06 -5.85
CA SER A 124 7.24 -3.61 -4.74
C SER A 124 7.22 -4.61 -3.59
N ALA A 125 7.11 -5.92 -3.85
CA ALA A 125 7.15 -6.96 -2.82
C ALA A 125 8.48 -6.96 -2.04
N VAL A 126 9.62 -6.84 -2.74
CA VAL A 126 10.94 -6.75 -2.09
C VAL A 126 11.08 -5.49 -1.25
N LEU A 127 10.72 -4.31 -1.81
CA LEU A 127 10.72 -3.05 -1.06
C LEU A 127 9.78 -3.11 0.16
N THR A 128 8.68 -3.83 0.03
CA THR A 128 7.69 -4.05 1.08
C THR A 128 8.30 -4.81 2.25
N ILE A 129 9.00 -5.92 2.00
CA ILE A 129 9.72 -6.70 3.02
C ILE A 129 10.81 -5.85 3.68
N TRP A 130 11.64 -5.16 2.89
CA TRP A 130 12.70 -4.31 3.43
C TRP A 130 12.14 -3.23 4.35
N SER A 131 11.09 -2.53 3.91
CA SER A 131 10.44 -1.52 4.74
C SER A 131 9.88 -2.12 6.04
N MET A 132 9.35 -3.34 6.01
CA MET A 132 8.81 -4.02 7.18
C MET A 132 9.91 -4.33 8.20
N VAL A 133 11.04 -4.88 7.77
CA VAL A 133 12.20 -5.14 8.65
C VAL A 133 12.66 -3.84 9.31
N TYR A 134 12.76 -2.75 8.55
CA TYR A 134 13.12 -1.44 9.08
C TYR A 134 12.13 -0.93 10.15
N TYR A 135 10.83 -1.05 9.90
CA TYR A 135 9.81 -0.63 10.87
C TYR A 135 9.85 -1.47 12.16
N LEU A 136 10.01 -2.78 12.04
CA LEU A 136 10.15 -3.69 13.20
C LEU A 136 11.40 -3.37 14.03
N GLN A 137 12.54 -3.14 13.38
CA GLN A 137 13.78 -2.73 14.06
C GLN A 137 13.61 -1.44 14.84
N LYS A 138 12.85 -0.48 14.30
CA LYS A 138 12.62 0.80 14.96
C LYS A 138 11.56 0.73 16.07
N ALA A 139 10.59 -0.17 15.97
CA ALA A 139 9.59 -0.40 17.01
C ALA A 139 10.12 -1.25 18.18
N LEU A 140 11.11 -2.13 17.93
CA LEU A 140 11.69 -3.05 18.92
C LEU A 140 12.13 -2.42 20.26
N PRO A 141 12.80 -1.25 20.29
CA PRO A 141 13.19 -0.59 21.53
C PRO A 141 11.98 -0.18 22.39
N ASP A 142 10.96 0.40 21.76
CA ASP A 142 9.74 0.86 22.43
C ASP A 142 8.88 -0.31 22.90
N ILE A 143 8.85 -1.40 22.13
CA ILE A 143 8.23 -2.67 22.54
C ILE A 143 8.88 -3.21 23.81
N ARG A 144 10.20 -3.26 23.85
CA ARG A 144 10.95 -3.80 25.01
C ARG A 144 10.80 -2.92 26.25
N ALA A 145 10.68 -1.61 26.07
CA ALA A 145 10.52 -0.66 27.18
C ALA A 145 9.14 -0.78 27.86
N ASN A 146 8.08 -1.07 27.10
CA ASN A 146 6.70 -1.17 27.60
C ASN A 146 6.24 -2.61 27.89
N ALA A 147 7.10 -3.62 27.72
CA ALA A 147 6.80 -5.02 28.02
C ALA A 147 7.06 -5.41 29.49
N ARG A 148 7.39 -4.44 30.35
CA ARG A 148 7.50 -4.60 31.83
C ARG A 148 6.34 -3.89 32.49
#